data_AF-A0A945M3N6-F1
#
_entry.id   AF-A0A945M3N6-F1
#
_cell.length_a   1.000
_cell.length_b   1.000
_cell.length_c   1.000
_cell.angle_alpha   90.00
_cell.angle_beta   90.00
_cell.angle_gamma   90.00
#
_symmetry.space_group_name_H-M   'P 1'
#
loop_
_entity.id
_entity.type
_entity.pdbx_description
1 polymer ?
#
loop_
_entity_poly.entity_id
_entity_poly.type
_entity_poly.pdbx_seq_one_letter_code
_entity_poly.pdbx_strand_id
1 'polypeptide(L)' 'GESYEYTSGTPLPTPSGIMGGSYEMERQGGERFDIAIPTFSLDSPAETVRLH' A
#
# COMPACT_ATOMS: atom_id res chain seq x y z
N GLY A 1 1.50 22.61 3.81
CA GLY A 1 1.32 21.29 4.43
C GLY A 1 2.62 20.52 4.30
N GLU A 2 2.86 19.57 5.20
CA GLU A 2 4.05 18.72 5.19
C GLU A 2 3.72 17.35 4.56
N SER A 3 4.72 16.66 4.02
CA SER A 3 4.59 15.34 3.41
C SER A 3 5.73 14.43 3.86
N TYR A 4 5.43 13.15 4.05
CA TYR A 4 6.42 12.11 4.36
C TYR A 4 6.30 10.99 3.34
N GLU A 5 7.44 10.50 2.86
CA GLU A 5 7.53 9.42 1.86
C GLU A 5 8.60 8.42 2.29
N TYR A 6 8.31 7.13 2.13
CA TYR A 6 9.26 6.04 2.36
C TYR A 6 8.99 4.90 1.38
N THR A 7 10.01 4.06 1.13
CA THR A 7 9.90 2.88 0.27
C THR A 7 10.15 1.61 1.08
N SER A 8 9.27 0.62 0.90
CA SER A 8 9.40 -0.74 1.44
C SER A 8 9.20 -1.76 0.33
N GLY A 9 9.42 -3.04 0.62
CA GLY A 9 9.20 -4.14 -0.32
C GLY A 9 8.63 -5.38 0.37
N THR A 10 7.79 -6.11 -0.35
CA THR A 10 7.16 -7.36 0.10
C THR A 10 7.37 -8.44 -0.96
N PRO A 11 8.12 -9.52 -0.68
CA PRO A 11 8.28 -10.61 -1.64
C PRO A 11 6.97 -11.39 -1.82
N LEU A 12 6.62 -11.72 -3.06
CA LEU A 12 5.48 -12.56 -3.40
C LEU A 12 5.94 -13.82 -4.15
N PRO A 13 5.37 -15.00 -3.84
CA PRO A 13 5.62 -16.22 -4.61
C PRO A 13 4.86 -16.24 -5.95
N THR A 14 3.95 -15.28 -6.17
CA THR A 14 3.11 -15.15 -7.36
C THR A 14 3.53 -13.91 -8.19
N PRO A 15 3.34 -13.93 -9.52
CA PRO A 15 3.63 -12.78 -10.39
C PRO A 15 2.74 -11.55 -10.13
N SER A 16 1.58 -11.75 -9.51
CA SER A 16 0.62 -10.70 -9.15
C SER A 16 0.11 -10.86 -7.72
N GLY A 17 -0.35 -9.76 -7.13
CA GLY A 17 -0.96 -9.71 -5.80
C GLY A 17 -1.66 -8.37 -5.54
N ILE A 18 -2.28 -8.22 -4.38
CA ILE A 18 -2.94 -6.98 -3.94
C ILE A 18 -2.39 -6.58 -2.57
N MET A 19 -2.10 -5.30 -2.36
CA MET A 19 -1.83 -4.73 -1.04
C MET A 19 -2.92 -3.74 -0.65
N GLY A 20 -3.24 -3.72 0.64
CA GLY A 20 -4.14 -2.75 1.29
C GLY A 20 -3.93 -2.81 2.79
N GLY A 21 -4.47 -1.85 3.52
CA GLY A 21 -4.29 -1.78 4.98
C GLY A 21 -4.75 -0.45 5.56
N SER A 22 -4.20 -0.08 6.70
CA SER A 22 -4.43 1.22 7.35
C SER A 22 -3.18 1.73 8.04
N TYR A 23 -3.09 3.04 8.21
CA TYR A 23 -2.17 3.67 9.15
C TYR A 23 -2.94 4.06 10.42
N GLU A 24 -2.47 3.60 11.58
CA GLU A 24 -2.89 4.17 12.87
C GLU A 24 -2.15 5.49 13.07
N MET A 25 -2.89 6.57 13.25
CA MET A 25 -2.39 7.91 13.44
C MET A 25 -2.71 8.40 14.85
N GLU A 26 -1.82 9.18 15.46
CA GLU A 26 -2.04 9.80 16.76
C GLU A 26 -1.98 11.32 16.65
N ARG A 27 -2.97 12.02 17.21
CA ARG A 27 -2.96 13.49 17.34
C ARG A 27 -2.11 13.91 18.53
N GLN A 28 -1.71 15.19 18.58
CA GLN A 28 -0.94 15.72 19.72
C GLN A 28 -1.61 15.51 21.09
N GLY A 29 -2.93 15.34 21.15
CA GLY A 29 -3.68 15.05 22.38
C GLY A 29 -3.79 13.57 22.76
N GLY A 30 -3.13 12.65 22.03
CA GLY A 30 -3.18 11.20 22.27
C GLY A 30 -4.41 10.49 21.67
N GLU A 31 -5.30 11.22 20.98
CA GLU A 31 -6.41 10.62 20.23
C GLU A 31 -5.85 9.82 19.04
N ARG A 32 -6.28 8.56 18.92
CA ARG A 32 -5.90 7.66 17.82
C ARG A 32 -7.01 7.49 16.80
N PHE A 33 -6.64 7.41 15.53
CA PHE A 33 -7.56 7.19 14.43
C PHE A 33 -6.87 6.48 13.26
N ASP A 34 -7.65 5.73 12.50
CA ASP A 34 -7.14 4.99 11.35
C ASP A 34 -7.37 5.74 10.03
N ILE A 35 -6.39 5.67 9.14
CA ILE A 35 -6.52 6.09 7.74
C ILE A 35 -6.40 4.85 6.85
N ALA A 36 -7.44 4.57 6.07
CA ALA A 36 -7.43 3.46 5.13
C ALA A 36 -6.48 3.70 3.96
N ILE A 37 -5.66 2.69 3.64
CA ILE A 37 -4.88 2.60 2.41
C ILE A 37 -5.74 1.83 1.40
N PRO A 38 -6.17 2.47 0.28
CA PRO A 38 -6.90 1.79 -0.77
C PRO A 38 -6.11 0.61 -1.32
N THR A 39 -6.81 -0.44 -1.72
CA THR A 39 -6.16 -1.61 -2.31
C THR A 39 -5.54 -1.27 -3.67
N PHE A 40 -4.31 -1.71 -3.91
CA PHE A 40 -3.61 -1.56 -5.19
C PHE A 40 -2.91 -2.86 -5.60
N SER A 41 -2.69 -3.03 -6.89
CA SER A 41 -2.05 -4.23 -7.44
C SER A 41 -0.53 -4.18 -7.33
N LEU A 42 0.04 -5.36 -7.13
CA LEU A 42 1.45 -5.66 -7.22
C LEU A 42 1.66 -6.56 -8.43
N ASP A 43 1.73 -5.97 -9.61
CA ASP A 43 1.89 -6.72 -10.86
C ASP A 43 3.35 -6.69 -11.32
N SER A 44 3.89 -7.85 -11.68
CA SER A 44 5.22 -7.94 -12.26
C SER A 44 5.22 -7.35 -13.68
N PRO A 45 6.13 -6.41 -14.00
CA PRO A 45 6.20 -5.80 -15.33
C PRO A 45 6.59 -6.79 -16.44
N ALA A 46 7.09 -7.98 -16.08
CA ALA A 46 7.38 -9.06 -17.03
C ALA A 46 6.11 -9.75 -17.55
N GLU A 47 4.97 -9.57 -16.88
CA GLU A 47 3.69 -10.10 -17.33
C GLU A 47 3.03 -9.06 -18.25
N THR A 48 3.11 -9.27 -19.57
CA THR A 48 2.33 -8.48 -20.52
C THR A 48 0.86 -8.72 -20.22
N VAL A 49 0.18 -7.72 -19.67
CA VAL A 49 -1.26 -7.75 -19.44
C VAL A 49 -1.95 -8.09 -20.77
N ARG A 50 -2.43 -9.33 -20.89
CA ARG A 50 -3.38 -9.68 -21.95
C ARG A 50 -4.76 -9.25 -21.47
N LEU A 51 -5.13 -8.02 -21.81
CA LEU A 51 -6.52 -7.58 -21.78
C LEU A 51 -7.30 -8.46 -22.78
N HIS A 52 -8.16 -9.33 -22.24
CA HIS A 52 -9.17 -10.06 -22.99
C HIS A 52 -10.40 -9.17 -23.24
#